data_AF-A0A7C0WNX4-F1
#
_entry.id   AF-A0A7C0WNX4-F1
#
_cell.length_a   1.000
_cell.length_b   1.000
_cell.length_c   1.000
_cell.angle_alpha   90.00
_cell.angle_beta   90.00
_cell.angle_gamma   90.00
#
_symmetry.space_group_name_H-M   'P 1'
#
loop_
_entity.id
_entity.type
_entity.pdbx_description
1 polymer ?
#
loop_
_entity_poly.entity_id
_entity_poly.type
_entity_poly.pdbx_seq_one_letter_code
_entity_poly.pdbx_strand_id
1 'polypeptide(L)'
;QYPSIVALAQSIRFGSDLYYGQWFTNDPGICDSDPVVGGFENINGVPTILPVTEVKALQVGWKYIDGVLGQEVLDDGTIVEQGLVCNASLDKIKGKSVAFTSATSTSGAVYPQLQLLNLGIDIENDINYEYLGSHDSTVAAVYDGTFDIGLSYGDARRTLRKDKTDVGTKLIVFNITPDIPNDVITANGSLPQSLLDAMYAAIETYLGTEEGELVLDEIYGWTDIRPAVESDFDVVREAVKKLGISQ
;
A
#
# COMPACT_ATOMS: atom_id res chain seq x y z
N GLN A 1 -7.55 25.20 -2.35
CA GLN A 1 -6.34 24.95 -3.16
C GLN A 1 -5.28 25.97 -2.81
N TYR A 2 -4.10 25.51 -2.39
CA TYR A 2 -2.93 26.35 -2.15
C TYR A 2 -2.21 26.55 -3.49
N PRO A 3 -2.31 27.74 -4.13
CA PRO A 3 -1.79 27.97 -5.49
C PRO A 3 -0.25 27.94 -5.58
N SER A 4 0.44 27.65 -4.47
CA SER A 4 1.88 27.67 -4.35
C SER A 4 2.41 26.38 -3.73
N ILE A 5 1.79 25.22 -3.90
CA ILE A 5 2.43 23.95 -3.53
C ILE A 5 3.20 23.41 -4.73
N VAL A 6 4.44 23.00 -4.52
CA VAL A 6 5.28 22.32 -5.51
C VAL A 6 5.72 20.97 -4.98
N ALA A 7 5.72 19.95 -5.84
CA ALA A 7 6.31 18.65 -5.54
C ALA A 7 7.84 18.76 -5.68
N LEU A 8 8.57 18.38 -4.63
CA LEU A 8 10.04 18.41 -4.59
C LEU A 8 10.64 17.05 -4.91
N ALA A 9 10.21 16.03 -4.16
CA ALA A 9 10.74 14.69 -4.28
C ALA A 9 9.61 13.68 -4.25
N GLN A 10 9.79 12.58 -4.97
CA GLN A 10 8.97 11.38 -4.87
C GLN A 10 9.81 10.27 -4.27
N SER A 11 9.27 9.55 -3.29
CA SER A 11 9.98 8.46 -2.65
C SER A 11 10.05 7.22 -3.52
N ILE A 12 11.12 6.46 -3.29
CA ILE A 12 11.34 5.15 -3.86
C ILE A 12 11.32 4.17 -2.70
N ARG A 13 10.48 3.15 -2.80
CA ARG A 13 10.40 2.03 -1.86
C ARG A 13 10.82 0.77 -2.58
N PHE A 14 11.83 0.07 -2.06
CA PHE A 14 12.32 -1.19 -2.64
C PHE A 14 12.66 -1.05 -4.14
N GLY A 15 13.29 0.07 -4.52
CA GLY A 15 13.67 0.36 -5.92
C GLY A 15 12.51 0.75 -6.86
N SER A 16 11.31 1.00 -6.32
CA SER A 16 10.13 1.42 -7.08
C SER A 16 9.61 2.77 -6.59
N ASP A 17 9.35 3.68 -7.52
CA ASP A 17 8.63 4.94 -7.28
C ASP A 17 7.11 4.77 -7.36
N LEU A 18 6.65 3.53 -7.63
CA LEU A 18 5.25 3.13 -7.64
C LEU A 18 4.96 2.12 -6.53
N TYR A 19 3.71 2.14 -6.06
CA TYR A 19 3.13 1.15 -5.16
C TYR A 19 1.66 0.88 -5.53
N TYR A 20 0.95 0.09 -4.74
CA TYR A 20 -0.47 -0.20 -4.96
C TYR A 20 -1.23 -0.31 -3.62
N GLY A 21 -2.55 -0.17 -3.70
CA GLY A 21 -3.48 -0.62 -2.67
C GLY A 21 -3.78 -2.11 -2.81
N GLN A 22 -4.06 -2.78 -1.70
CA GLN A 22 -4.38 -4.20 -1.64
C GLN A 22 -5.75 -4.43 -1.01
N TRP A 23 -6.48 -5.39 -1.56
CA TRP A 23 -7.72 -5.94 -1.01
C TRP A 23 -7.41 -7.25 -0.31
N PHE A 24 -7.85 -7.42 0.93
CA PHE A 24 -7.62 -8.64 1.70
C PHE A 24 -8.86 -9.09 2.46
N THR A 25 -8.90 -10.39 2.77
CA THR A 25 -9.99 -11.06 3.48
C THR A 25 -9.45 -12.12 4.44
N ASN A 26 -10.27 -12.62 5.35
CA ASN A 26 -10.04 -13.85 6.11
C ASN A 26 -10.88 -15.05 5.59
N ASP A 27 -11.64 -14.86 4.51
CA ASP A 27 -12.52 -15.87 3.91
C ASP A 27 -11.89 -16.47 2.65
N PRO A 28 -11.25 -17.65 2.71
CA PRO A 28 -10.68 -18.30 1.53
C PRO A 28 -11.74 -18.70 0.50
N GLY A 29 -13.03 -18.73 0.87
CA GLY A 29 -14.13 -19.07 -0.02
C GLY A 29 -14.37 -18.06 -1.15
N ILE A 30 -13.76 -16.87 -1.09
CA ILE A 30 -13.81 -15.92 -2.21
C ILE A 30 -12.85 -16.27 -3.33
N CYS A 31 -11.78 -17.02 -3.01
CA CYS A 31 -10.68 -17.29 -3.92
C CYS A 31 -11.11 -18.23 -5.06
N ASP A 32 -10.62 -17.97 -6.26
CA ASP A 32 -10.86 -18.80 -7.43
C ASP A 32 -10.05 -20.12 -7.38
N SER A 33 -9.00 -20.16 -6.56
CA SER A 33 -8.15 -21.32 -6.26
C SER A 33 -7.62 -21.26 -4.84
N ASP A 34 -7.03 -22.36 -4.35
CA ASP A 34 -6.38 -22.38 -3.04
C ASP A 34 -5.34 -21.25 -2.93
N PRO A 35 -5.32 -20.49 -1.81
CA PRO A 35 -4.31 -19.46 -1.58
C PRO A 35 -2.90 -20.04 -1.56
N VAL A 36 -1.94 -19.26 -2.06
CA VAL A 36 -0.53 -19.62 -2.13
C VAL A 36 0.33 -18.57 -1.45
N VAL A 37 1.54 -18.95 -1.02
CA VAL A 37 2.53 -17.96 -0.56
C VAL A 37 3.03 -17.18 -1.78
N GLY A 38 2.98 -15.86 -1.71
CA GLY A 38 3.38 -14.99 -2.80
C GLY A 38 3.07 -13.52 -2.52
N GLY A 39 3.22 -12.70 -3.55
CA GLY A 39 2.79 -11.31 -3.55
C GLY A 39 2.20 -10.94 -4.91
N PHE A 40 1.55 -9.78 -4.97
CA PHE A 40 1.04 -9.22 -6.22
C PHE A 40 2.00 -8.17 -6.80
N GLU A 41 2.08 -8.14 -8.12
CA GLU A 41 2.66 -7.03 -8.89
C GLU A 41 1.76 -6.69 -10.08
N ASN A 42 1.80 -5.43 -10.52
CA ASN A 42 1.14 -5.02 -11.76
C ASN A 42 2.07 -5.28 -12.95
N ILE A 43 1.84 -6.38 -13.66
CA ILE A 43 2.59 -6.71 -14.88
C ILE A 43 1.81 -6.18 -16.08
N ASN A 44 2.30 -5.10 -16.70
CA ASN A 44 1.61 -4.39 -17.78
C ASN A 44 0.18 -3.96 -17.40
N GLY A 45 -0.01 -3.51 -16.15
CA GLY A 45 -1.30 -3.08 -15.62
C GLY A 45 -2.26 -4.22 -15.24
N VAL A 46 -1.77 -5.46 -15.22
CA VAL A 46 -2.55 -6.63 -14.79
C VAL A 46 -2.01 -7.14 -13.45
N PRO A 47 -2.84 -7.19 -12.39
CA PRO A 47 -2.50 -7.85 -11.13
C PRO A 47 -2.06 -9.29 -11.38
N THR A 48 -0.82 -9.61 -11.01
CA THR A 48 -0.21 -10.92 -11.23
C THR A 48 0.40 -11.41 -9.93
N ILE A 49 0.09 -12.65 -9.54
CA ILE A 49 0.73 -13.32 -8.40
C ILE A 49 2.11 -13.80 -8.83
N LEU A 50 3.13 -13.42 -8.05
CA LEU A 50 4.51 -13.83 -8.25
C LEU A 50 5.09 -14.45 -6.98
N PRO A 51 6.17 -15.26 -7.10
CA PRO A 51 6.98 -15.61 -5.95
C PRO A 51 7.47 -14.35 -5.23
N VAL A 52 7.60 -14.42 -3.91
CA VAL A 52 8.01 -13.25 -3.10
C VAL A 52 9.40 -12.70 -3.45
N THR A 53 10.24 -13.48 -4.12
CA THR A 53 11.56 -13.05 -4.60
C THR A 53 11.48 -12.17 -5.84
N GLU A 54 10.30 -12.07 -6.46
CA GLU A 54 10.05 -11.32 -7.70
C GLU A 54 9.10 -10.13 -7.48
N VAL A 55 8.63 -9.92 -6.25
CA VAL A 55 7.83 -8.75 -5.88
C VAL A 55 8.71 -7.68 -5.23
N LYS A 56 8.38 -6.41 -5.47
CA LYS A 56 9.11 -5.25 -4.97
C LYS A 56 8.82 -5.03 -3.49
N ALA A 57 7.55 -5.03 -3.11
CA ALA A 57 7.16 -4.79 -1.73
C ALA A 57 7.54 -5.98 -0.84
N LEU A 58 8.18 -5.72 0.30
CA LEU A 58 8.46 -6.77 1.28
C LEU A 58 7.15 -7.35 1.84
N GLN A 59 6.93 -8.66 1.66
CA GLN A 59 5.71 -9.35 2.10
C GLN A 59 5.79 -9.79 3.57
N VAL A 60 4.63 -9.94 4.22
CA VAL A 60 4.58 -10.42 5.61
C VAL A 60 5.15 -11.84 5.77
N GLY A 61 5.91 -12.05 6.84
CA GLY A 61 6.65 -13.29 7.10
C GLY A 61 8.00 -13.37 6.39
N TRP A 62 8.42 -12.30 5.70
CA TRP A 62 9.71 -12.22 5.02
C TRP A 62 10.57 -11.06 5.54
N LYS A 63 11.88 -11.30 5.58
CA LYS A 63 12.89 -10.32 5.98
C LYS A 63 14.18 -10.57 5.20
N TYR A 64 14.92 -9.51 4.90
CA TYR A 64 16.28 -9.64 4.39
C TYR A 64 17.25 -9.97 5.54
N ILE A 65 17.99 -11.06 5.39
CA ILE A 65 19.01 -11.56 6.32
C ILE A 65 20.32 -11.59 5.52
N ASP A 66 21.28 -10.75 5.89
CA ASP A 66 22.55 -10.59 5.16
C ASP A 66 22.35 -10.34 3.65
N GLY A 67 21.34 -9.54 3.30
CA GLY A 67 20.99 -9.22 1.92
C GLY A 67 20.22 -10.30 1.16
N VAL A 68 19.92 -11.44 1.80
CA VAL A 68 19.14 -12.53 1.20
C VAL A 68 17.74 -12.56 1.81
N LEU A 69 16.72 -12.58 0.95
CA LEU A 69 15.33 -12.68 1.40
C LEU A 69 15.08 -14.06 2.03
N GLY A 70 14.57 -14.08 3.27
CA GLY A 70 14.29 -15.31 4.00
C GLY A 70 13.10 -15.17 4.96
N GLN A 71 12.79 -16.28 5.63
CA GLN A 71 11.75 -16.37 6.65
C GLN A 71 12.03 -15.41 7.80
N GLU A 72 11.06 -14.54 8.13
CA GLU A 72 11.15 -13.69 9.30
C GLU A 72 10.97 -14.52 10.58
N VAL A 73 11.91 -14.35 11.51
CA VAL A 73 11.91 -14.96 12.84
C VAL A 73 12.15 -13.84 13.84
N LEU A 74 11.31 -13.76 14.87
CA LEU A 74 11.43 -12.78 15.95
C LEU A 74 12.59 -13.14 16.88
N ASP A 75 13.00 -12.19 17.73
CA ASP A 75 14.16 -12.36 18.63
C ASP A 75 14.01 -13.54 19.62
N ASP A 76 12.77 -13.93 19.93
CA ASP A 76 12.45 -15.08 20.79
C ASP A 76 12.40 -16.43 20.05
N GLY A 77 12.66 -16.43 18.73
CA GLY A 77 12.62 -17.60 17.88
C GLY A 77 11.25 -17.89 17.25
N THR A 78 10.24 -17.06 17.50
CA THR A 78 8.90 -17.24 16.91
C THR A 78 8.93 -16.95 15.41
N ILE A 79 8.36 -17.85 14.61
CA ILE A 79 8.22 -17.69 13.16
C ILE A 79 7.04 -16.77 12.86
N VAL A 80 7.25 -15.78 12.00
CA VAL A 80 6.16 -14.97 11.42
C VAL A 80 5.65 -15.67 10.17
N GLU A 81 4.43 -16.18 10.19
CA GLU A 81 3.88 -16.96 9.08
C GLU A 81 3.78 -16.15 7.78
N GLN A 82 4.06 -16.82 6.67
CA GLN A 82 4.20 -16.19 5.35
C GLN A 82 2.85 -15.79 4.76
N GLY A 83 2.83 -14.59 4.17
CA GLY A 83 1.64 -14.00 3.55
C GLY A 83 1.04 -14.86 2.44
N LEU A 84 -0.28 -15.06 2.49
CA LEU A 84 -1.05 -15.75 1.46
C LEU A 84 -1.66 -14.76 0.46
N VAL A 85 -1.75 -15.20 -0.79
CA VAL A 85 -2.42 -14.51 -1.88
C VAL A 85 -3.27 -15.48 -2.70
N CYS A 86 -4.35 -14.99 -3.30
CA CYS A 86 -5.16 -15.75 -4.25
C CYS A 86 -5.74 -14.81 -5.32
N ASN A 87 -6.28 -15.32 -6.41
CA ASN A 87 -7.06 -14.49 -7.33
C ASN A 87 -8.54 -14.53 -6.93
N ALA A 88 -9.20 -13.37 -6.93
CA ALA A 88 -10.65 -13.29 -6.91
C ALA A 88 -11.15 -12.01 -7.60
N SER A 89 -12.33 -12.09 -8.22
CA SER A 89 -13.02 -10.90 -8.75
C SER A 89 -13.52 -9.99 -7.63
N LEU A 90 -13.42 -8.68 -7.82
CA LEU A 90 -14.02 -7.69 -6.93
C LEU A 90 -15.55 -7.81 -6.85
N ASP A 91 -16.24 -8.44 -7.80
CA ASP A 91 -17.69 -8.74 -7.67
C ASP A 91 -18.02 -9.58 -6.42
N LYS A 92 -17.06 -10.35 -5.90
CA LYS A 92 -17.23 -11.18 -4.69
C LYS A 92 -17.40 -10.36 -3.41
N ILE A 93 -17.16 -9.05 -3.45
CA ILE A 93 -17.35 -8.18 -2.29
C ILE A 93 -18.80 -7.73 -2.11
N LYS A 94 -19.67 -7.91 -3.13
CA LYS A 94 -21.07 -7.48 -3.05
C LYS A 94 -21.78 -8.15 -1.86
N GLY A 95 -22.45 -7.34 -1.04
CA GLY A 95 -23.11 -7.72 0.19
C GLY A 95 -22.20 -7.88 1.40
N LYS A 96 -20.87 -7.75 1.25
CA LYS A 96 -19.90 -7.89 2.35
C LYS A 96 -19.66 -6.56 3.07
N SER A 97 -19.10 -6.66 4.28
CA SER A 97 -18.60 -5.53 5.06
C SER A 97 -17.16 -5.18 4.65
N VAL A 98 -16.90 -3.90 4.38
CA VAL A 98 -15.62 -3.39 3.86
C VAL A 98 -15.04 -2.33 4.79
N ALA A 99 -13.84 -2.60 5.32
CA ALA A 99 -13.07 -1.65 6.12
C ALA A 99 -12.15 -0.82 5.21
N PHE A 100 -12.55 0.41 4.92
CA PHE A 100 -11.67 1.43 4.36
C PHE A 100 -10.83 2.08 5.45
N THR A 101 -9.74 2.73 5.05
CA THR A 101 -8.91 3.51 5.97
C THR A 101 -9.55 4.87 6.26
N SER A 102 -9.20 5.91 5.50
CA SER A 102 -9.83 7.23 5.54
C SER A 102 -10.30 7.63 4.15
N ALA A 103 -11.30 8.50 4.05
CA ALA A 103 -11.89 8.91 2.76
C ALA A 103 -10.87 9.54 1.78
N THR A 104 -9.77 10.10 2.31
CA THR A 104 -8.69 10.72 1.51
C THR A 104 -7.49 9.81 1.30
N SER A 105 -7.49 8.59 1.85
CA SER A 105 -6.39 7.64 1.69
C SER A 105 -6.29 7.16 0.24
N THR A 106 -5.12 7.33 -0.37
CA THR A 106 -4.91 6.97 -1.78
C THR A 106 -5.09 5.46 -2.02
N SER A 107 -4.33 4.62 -1.30
CA SER A 107 -4.37 3.15 -1.44
C SER A 107 -5.48 2.49 -0.63
N GLY A 108 -5.89 3.09 0.48
CA GLY A 108 -6.87 2.52 1.39
C GLY A 108 -8.30 3.05 1.19
N ALA A 109 -8.54 3.88 0.17
CA ALA A 109 -9.88 4.37 -0.19
C ALA A 109 -9.99 4.82 -1.67
N VAL A 110 -9.28 5.88 -2.09
CA VAL A 110 -9.48 6.55 -3.40
C VAL A 110 -9.34 5.59 -4.58
N TYR A 111 -8.22 4.87 -4.69
CA TYR A 111 -8.02 3.93 -5.79
C TYR A 111 -8.91 2.69 -5.71
N PRO A 112 -9.12 2.06 -4.53
CA PRO A 112 -10.15 1.04 -4.36
C PRO A 112 -11.54 1.47 -4.83
N GLN A 113 -12.01 2.67 -4.42
CA GLN A 113 -13.31 3.19 -4.84
C GLN A 113 -13.36 3.45 -6.35
N LEU A 114 -12.27 3.93 -6.95
CA LEU A 114 -12.17 4.06 -8.40
C LEU A 114 -12.27 2.70 -9.10
N GLN A 115 -11.67 1.63 -8.57
CA GLN A 115 -11.84 0.28 -9.12
C GLN A 115 -13.30 -0.15 -9.08
N LEU A 116 -13.98 0.04 -7.94
CA LEU A 116 -15.41 -0.31 -7.80
C LEU A 116 -16.28 0.47 -8.77
N LEU A 117 -16.07 1.80 -8.87
CA LEU A 117 -16.78 2.66 -9.81
C LEU A 117 -16.59 2.20 -11.27
N ASN A 118 -15.35 1.88 -11.66
CA ASN A 118 -15.04 1.42 -13.02
C ASN A 118 -15.66 0.05 -13.35
N LEU A 119 -15.89 -0.79 -12.34
CA LEU A 119 -16.60 -2.07 -12.46
C LEU A 119 -18.13 -1.92 -12.38
N GLY A 120 -18.64 -0.71 -12.14
CA GLY A 120 -20.06 -0.46 -11.96
C GLY A 120 -20.62 -1.03 -10.66
N ILE A 121 -19.77 -1.24 -9.64
CA ILE A 121 -20.18 -1.63 -8.29
C ILE A 121 -20.58 -0.36 -7.54
N ASP A 122 -21.83 -0.29 -7.08
CA ASP A 122 -22.35 0.84 -6.35
C ASP A 122 -21.96 0.73 -4.88
N ILE A 123 -20.98 1.53 -4.44
CA ILE A 123 -20.45 1.48 -3.07
C ILE A 123 -21.56 1.63 -2.01
N GLU A 124 -22.58 2.45 -2.28
CA GLU A 124 -23.63 2.75 -1.30
C GLU A 124 -24.71 1.66 -1.22
N ASN A 125 -24.88 0.89 -2.29
CA ASN A 125 -25.97 -0.10 -2.41
C ASN A 125 -25.48 -1.56 -2.47
N ASP A 126 -24.26 -1.79 -2.95
CA ASP A 126 -23.70 -3.12 -3.15
C ASP A 126 -22.79 -3.57 -1.99
N ILE A 127 -22.31 -2.68 -1.12
CA ILE A 127 -21.47 -3.04 0.05
C ILE A 127 -21.89 -2.29 1.31
N ASN A 128 -21.50 -2.81 2.47
CA ASN A 128 -21.56 -2.07 3.74
C ASN A 128 -20.14 -1.63 4.09
N TYR A 129 -19.89 -0.34 4.31
CA TYR A 129 -18.52 0.12 4.54
C TYR A 129 -18.38 1.09 5.71
N GLU A 130 -17.19 1.11 6.30
CA GLU A 130 -16.78 2.09 7.30
C GLU A 130 -15.34 2.56 7.06
N TYR A 131 -15.01 3.75 7.55
CA TYR A 131 -13.66 4.30 7.57
C TYR A 131 -13.05 4.12 8.97
N LEU A 132 -12.03 3.27 9.09
CA LEU A 132 -11.39 2.93 10.37
C LEU A 132 -10.16 3.79 10.70
N GLY A 133 -9.82 4.75 9.83
CA GLY A 133 -8.82 5.79 10.05
C GLY A 133 -7.39 5.43 9.67
N SER A 134 -6.97 4.16 9.78
CA SER A 134 -5.59 3.74 9.48
C SER A 134 -5.51 2.36 8.82
N HIS A 135 -4.39 2.09 8.15
CA HIS A 135 -4.10 0.77 7.56
C HIS A 135 -4.11 -0.34 8.64
N ASP A 136 -3.46 -0.09 9.78
CA ASP A 136 -3.39 -1.04 10.89
C ASP A 136 -4.78 -1.42 11.42
N SER A 137 -5.67 -0.42 11.57
CA SER A 137 -7.05 -0.66 12.01
C SER A 137 -7.82 -1.53 11.02
N THR A 138 -7.64 -1.34 9.70
CA THR A 138 -8.29 -2.20 8.69
C THR A 138 -7.77 -3.63 8.72
N VAL A 139 -6.45 -3.82 8.87
CA VAL A 139 -5.84 -5.15 8.98
C VAL A 139 -6.35 -5.85 10.24
N ALA A 140 -6.36 -5.17 11.38
CA ALA A 140 -6.85 -5.70 12.65
C ALA A 140 -8.33 -6.08 12.57
N ALA A 141 -9.16 -5.22 11.97
CA ALA A 141 -10.60 -5.44 11.87
C ALA A 141 -10.97 -6.71 11.07
N VAL A 142 -10.28 -6.99 9.96
CA VAL A 142 -10.48 -8.25 9.21
C VAL A 142 -9.84 -9.44 9.93
N TYR A 143 -8.66 -9.24 10.52
CA TYR A 143 -7.98 -10.28 11.31
C TYR A 143 -8.87 -10.78 12.46
N ASP A 144 -9.58 -9.88 13.13
CA ASP A 144 -10.50 -10.18 14.23
C ASP A 144 -11.90 -10.61 13.75
N GLY A 145 -12.17 -10.57 12.43
CA GLY A 145 -13.44 -10.97 11.84
C GLY A 145 -14.58 -9.97 12.04
N THR A 146 -14.26 -8.72 12.35
CA THR A 146 -15.24 -7.63 12.46
C THR A 146 -15.70 -7.16 11.07
N PHE A 147 -14.82 -7.22 10.07
CA PHE A 147 -15.11 -6.93 8.66
C PHE A 147 -14.68 -8.10 7.78
N ASP A 148 -15.40 -8.31 6.68
CA ASP A 148 -15.10 -9.37 5.71
C ASP A 148 -13.91 -9.01 4.82
N ILE A 149 -13.80 -7.73 4.44
CA ILE A 149 -12.83 -7.21 3.48
C ILE A 149 -12.14 -5.98 4.07
N GLY A 150 -10.84 -5.83 3.83
CA GLY A 150 -10.06 -4.68 4.24
C GLY A 150 -9.20 -4.13 3.11
N LEU A 151 -8.86 -2.84 3.22
CA LEU A 151 -8.08 -2.09 2.24
C LEU A 151 -6.83 -1.49 2.88
N SER A 152 -5.67 -1.72 2.27
CA SER A 152 -4.41 -1.12 2.74
C SER A 152 -3.40 -0.86 1.63
N TYR A 153 -2.20 -0.34 1.94
CA TYR A 153 -1.06 -0.43 1.03
C TYR A 153 -0.46 -1.84 1.04
N GLY A 154 0.29 -2.21 -0.02
CA GLY A 154 1.07 -3.44 -0.05
C GLY A 154 2.39 -3.36 0.74
N ASP A 155 2.70 -4.21 1.72
CA ASP A 155 1.86 -5.16 2.46
C ASP A 155 1.71 -4.72 3.93
N ALA A 156 0.58 -4.06 4.25
CA ALA A 156 0.31 -3.57 5.60
C ALA A 156 0.01 -4.68 6.62
N ARG A 157 -0.17 -5.96 6.22
CA ARG A 157 -0.27 -7.07 7.20
C ARG A 157 0.96 -7.13 8.11
N ARG A 158 2.09 -6.63 7.62
CA ARG A 158 3.33 -6.52 8.39
C ARG A 158 3.18 -5.72 9.67
N THR A 159 2.27 -4.75 9.76
CA THR A 159 2.20 -3.87 10.93
C THR A 159 1.75 -4.61 12.20
N LEU A 160 0.99 -5.70 12.06
CA LEU A 160 0.58 -6.55 13.18
C LEU A 160 1.51 -7.74 13.45
N ARG A 161 2.47 -8.02 12.55
CA ARG A 161 3.20 -9.30 12.51
C ARG A 161 4.00 -9.65 13.76
N LYS A 162 4.42 -8.65 14.53
CA LYS A 162 5.17 -8.85 15.78
C LYS A 162 4.26 -9.36 16.90
N ASP A 163 3.00 -8.94 16.91
CA ASP A 163 2.00 -9.31 17.93
C ASP A 163 1.07 -10.45 17.46
N LYS A 164 0.89 -10.58 16.15
CA LYS A 164 0.02 -11.54 15.45
C LYS A 164 0.84 -12.25 14.38
N THR A 165 1.67 -13.19 14.79
CA THR A 165 2.64 -13.85 13.91
C THR A 165 1.97 -14.71 12.83
N ASP A 166 0.70 -15.07 12.98
CA ASP A 166 -0.15 -15.80 12.02
C ASP A 166 -0.92 -14.88 11.05
N VAL A 167 -0.77 -13.55 11.13
CA VAL A 167 -1.52 -12.60 10.27
C VAL A 167 -1.34 -12.88 8.78
N GLY A 168 -0.18 -13.42 8.36
CA GLY A 168 0.12 -13.73 6.97
C GLY A 168 -0.72 -14.86 6.38
N THR A 169 -1.04 -15.88 7.18
CA THR A 169 -1.89 -17.01 6.75
C THR A 169 -3.36 -16.80 7.07
N LYS A 170 -3.65 -15.99 8.10
CA LYS A 170 -5.02 -15.64 8.46
C LYS A 170 -5.67 -14.66 7.48
N LEU A 171 -4.88 -13.77 6.88
CA LEU A 171 -5.35 -12.79 5.91
C LEU A 171 -4.78 -13.07 4.51
N ILE A 172 -5.68 -13.18 3.54
CA ILE A 172 -5.38 -13.47 2.14
C ILE A 172 -5.58 -12.20 1.34
N VAL A 173 -4.54 -11.72 0.67
CA VAL A 173 -4.67 -10.64 -0.34
C VAL A 173 -5.21 -11.27 -1.62
N PHE A 174 -6.27 -10.71 -2.19
CA PHE A 174 -6.94 -11.30 -3.35
C PHE A 174 -7.01 -10.41 -4.60
N ASN A 175 -6.69 -9.12 -4.45
CA ASN A 175 -6.67 -8.15 -5.54
C ASN A 175 -5.80 -6.94 -5.16
N ILE A 176 -5.31 -6.19 -6.16
CA ILE A 176 -4.59 -4.93 -5.97
C ILE A 176 -5.11 -3.84 -6.90
N THR A 177 -4.88 -2.58 -6.54
CA THR A 177 -5.16 -1.43 -7.41
C THR A 177 -4.15 -1.37 -8.56
N PRO A 178 -4.44 -0.60 -9.63
CA PRO A 178 -3.40 -0.10 -10.52
C PRO A 178 -2.30 0.62 -9.75
N ASP A 179 -1.13 0.77 -10.38
CA ASP A 179 0.00 1.46 -9.79
C ASP A 179 -0.32 2.91 -9.44
N ILE A 180 0.20 3.33 -8.30
CA ILE A 180 0.03 4.63 -7.68
C ILE A 180 1.44 5.21 -7.46
N PRO A 181 1.68 6.50 -7.77
CA PRO A 181 2.91 7.18 -7.36
C PRO A 181 3.12 7.09 -5.85
N ASN A 182 4.34 6.79 -5.43
CA ASN A 182 4.74 6.80 -4.04
C ASN A 182 4.67 8.21 -3.42
N ASP A 183 4.96 8.27 -2.11
CA ASP A 183 4.86 9.48 -1.32
C ASP A 183 5.60 10.66 -1.94
N VAL A 184 5.01 11.84 -1.78
CA VAL A 184 5.55 13.09 -2.31
C VAL A 184 5.93 14.01 -1.17
N ILE A 185 7.12 14.60 -1.27
CA ILE A 185 7.54 15.71 -0.42
C ILE A 185 7.15 16.99 -1.14
N THR A 186 6.28 17.78 -0.53
CA THR A 186 5.81 19.04 -1.10
C THR A 186 6.29 20.24 -0.29
N ALA A 187 6.52 21.36 -0.96
CA ALA A 187 6.88 22.61 -0.31
C ALA A 187 6.05 23.79 -0.83
N ASN A 188 6.15 24.92 -0.14
CA ASN A 188 5.60 26.18 -0.63
C ASN A 188 6.49 26.71 -1.76
N GLY A 189 6.00 26.69 -2.99
CA GLY A 189 6.62 27.22 -4.20
C GLY A 189 6.83 28.74 -4.22
N SER A 190 6.35 29.48 -3.22
CA SER A 190 6.76 30.88 -3.02
C SER A 190 8.14 31.01 -2.38
N LEU A 191 8.74 29.92 -1.90
CA LEU A 191 10.09 29.92 -1.35
C LEU A 191 11.14 30.13 -2.47
N PRO A 192 12.31 30.74 -2.16
CA PRO A 192 13.38 30.89 -3.13
C PRO A 192 13.82 29.54 -3.70
N GLN A 193 14.08 29.46 -5.01
CA GLN A 193 14.52 28.22 -5.67
C GLN A 193 15.75 27.60 -4.97
N SER A 194 16.71 28.44 -4.56
CA SER A 194 17.90 27.99 -3.83
C SER A 194 17.58 27.27 -2.51
N LEU A 195 16.46 27.61 -1.85
CA LEU A 195 16.02 26.92 -0.64
C LEU A 195 15.33 25.60 -0.99
N LEU A 196 14.52 25.55 -2.05
CA LEU A 196 13.88 24.32 -2.53
C LEU A 196 14.96 23.28 -2.94
N ASP A 197 15.98 23.72 -3.67
CA ASP A 197 17.12 22.87 -4.07
C ASP A 197 17.89 22.38 -2.84
N ALA A 198 18.13 23.24 -1.86
CA ALA A 198 18.81 22.87 -0.61
C ALA A 198 18.00 21.87 0.23
N MET A 199 16.65 21.99 0.24
CA MET A 199 15.78 21.02 0.90
C MET A 199 15.88 19.64 0.25
N TYR A 200 15.78 19.57 -1.08
CA TYR A 200 15.93 18.31 -1.82
C TYR A 200 17.30 17.68 -1.54
N ALA A 201 18.38 18.45 -1.71
CA ALA A 201 19.75 17.97 -1.52
C ALA A 201 20.01 17.49 -0.08
N ALA A 202 19.42 18.13 0.93
CA ALA A 202 19.55 17.69 2.31
C ALA A 202 18.88 16.33 2.57
N ILE A 203 17.69 16.12 2.01
CA ILE A 203 16.97 14.83 2.13
C ILE A 203 17.75 13.74 1.40
N GLU A 204 18.17 13.99 0.15
CA GLU A 204 18.97 13.06 -0.66
C GLU A 204 20.28 12.70 0.04
N THR A 205 21.00 13.69 0.57
CA THR A 205 22.27 13.49 1.28
C THR A 205 22.08 12.65 2.54
N TYR A 206 21.03 12.91 3.32
CA TYR A 206 20.77 12.14 4.54
C TYR A 206 20.39 10.70 4.20
N LEU A 207 19.49 10.51 3.25
CA LEU A 207 19.03 9.20 2.81
C LEU A 207 20.18 8.35 2.23
N GLY A 208 21.16 8.97 1.56
CA GLY A 208 22.38 8.31 1.10
C GLY A 208 23.36 7.85 2.21
N THR A 209 23.04 8.06 3.49
CA THR A 209 23.80 7.51 4.62
C THR A 209 23.14 6.23 5.14
N GLU A 210 23.93 5.29 5.68
CA GLU A 210 23.40 4.06 6.28
C GLU A 210 22.36 4.35 7.38
N GLU A 211 22.62 5.35 8.22
CA GLU A 211 21.67 5.78 9.26
C GLU A 211 20.39 6.36 8.66
N GLY A 212 20.50 7.24 7.67
CA GLY A 212 19.33 7.90 7.09
C GLY A 212 18.44 6.96 6.28
N GLU A 213 19.04 6.00 5.55
CA GLU A 213 18.29 4.91 4.91
C GLU A 213 17.54 4.08 5.96
N LEU A 214 18.21 3.63 7.02
CA LEU A 214 17.58 2.83 8.08
C LEU A 214 16.41 3.57 8.75
N VAL A 215 16.59 4.86 9.08
CA VAL A 215 15.56 5.67 9.72
C VAL A 215 14.36 5.89 8.79
N LEU A 216 14.59 6.19 7.51
CA LEU A 216 13.50 6.47 6.56
C LEU A 216 12.81 5.19 6.08
N ASP A 217 13.51 4.06 5.99
CA ASP A 217 12.90 2.75 5.77
C ASP A 217 12.03 2.35 6.97
N GLU A 218 12.51 2.52 8.20
CA GLU A 218 11.75 2.17 9.40
C GLU A 218 10.44 2.98 9.53
N ILE A 219 10.49 4.29 9.26
CA ILE A 219 9.34 5.17 9.47
C ILE A 219 8.39 5.18 8.27
N TYR A 220 8.94 5.21 7.04
CA TYR A 220 8.17 5.44 5.81
C TYR A 220 8.35 4.37 4.73
N GLY A 221 9.27 3.42 4.91
CA GLY A 221 9.66 2.42 3.91
C GLY A 221 10.45 3.01 2.73
N TRP A 222 11.06 4.18 2.90
CA TRP A 222 11.80 4.85 1.83
C TRP A 222 13.23 4.37 1.79
N THR A 223 13.66 3.89 0.63
CA THR A 223 15.02 3.42 0.37
C THR A 223 15.78 4.35 -0.59
N ASP A 224 15.07 5.23 -1.29
CA ASP A 224 15.65 6.29 -2.12
C ASP A 224 14.62 7.42 -2.37
N ILE A 225 15.03 8.51 -3.00
CA ILE A 225 14.15 9.55 -3.54
C ILE A 225 14.57 9.94 -4.95
N ARG A 226 13.63 10.46 -5.74
CA ARG A 226 13.92 11.14 -7.00
C ARG A 226 13.27 12.52 -7.05
N PRO A 227 13.72 13.43 -7.95
CA PRO A 227 12.98 14.65 -8.21
C PRO A 227 11.55 14.31 -8.64
N ALA A 228 10.58 14.99 -8.03
CA ALA A 228 9.18 14.79 -8.38
C ALA A 228 8.90 15.35 -9.79
N VAL A 229 8.09 14.63 -10.56
CA VAL A 229 7.56 15.13 -11.83
C VAL A 229 6.06 15.36 -11.65
N GLU A 230 5.61 16.60 -11.82
CA GLU A 230 4.25 17.03 -11.47
C GLU A 230 3.15 16.20 -12.15
N SER A 231 3.41 15.73 -13.38
CA SER A 231 2.49 14.90 -14.15
C SER A 231 2.32 13.49 -13.59
N ASP A 232 3.25 13.00 -12.76
CA ASP A 232 3.12 11.68 -12.13
C ASP A 232 1.89 11.62 -11.23
N PHE A 233 1.48 12.76 -10.66
CA PHE A 233 0.34 12.86 -9.76
C PHE A 233 -0.99 13.15 -10.49
N ASP A 234 -1.00 13.31 -11.82
CA ASP A 234 -2.22 13.57 -12.58
C ASP A 234 -3.23 12.44 -12.43
N VAL A 235 -2.76 11.18 -12.40
CA VAL A 235 -3.62 10.01 -12.17
C VAL A 235 -4.37 10.07 -10.84
N VAL A 236 -3.74 10.63 -9.80
CA VAL A 236 -4.38 10.84 -8.48
C VAL A 236 -5.42 11.97 -8.56
N ARG A 237 -5.08 13.09 -9.21
CA ARG A 237 -6.00 14.23 -9.40
C ARG A 237 -7.25 13.81 -10.18
N GLU A 238 -7.06 13.01 -11.23
CA GLU A 238 -8.15 12.47 -12.04
C GLU A 238 -9.05 11.51 -11.24
N ALA A 239 -8.47 10.64 -10.42
CA ALA A 239 -9.21 9.73 -9.55
C ALA A 239 -10.10 10.50 -8.55
N VAL A 240 -9.51 11.47 -7.83
CA VAL A 240 -10.21 12.34 -6.87
C VAL A 240 -11.34 13.10 -7.55
N LYS A 241 -11.09 13.66 -8.75
CA LYS A 241 -12.11 14.38 -9.53
C LYS A 241 -13.26 13.47 -9.96
N LYS A 242 -12.96 12.26 -10.44
CA LYS A 242 -13.99 11.27 -10.85
C LYS A 242 -14.89 10.87 -9.69
N LEU A 243 -14.33 10.73 -8.50
CA LEU A 243 -15.06 10.35 -7.28
C LEU A 243 -15.75 11.53 -6.59
N GLY A 244 -15.56 12.77 -7.08
CA GLY A 244 -16.17 13.96 -6.46
C GLY A 244 -15.65 14.28 -5.06
N ILE A 245 -14.46 13.77 -4.70
CA ILE A 245 -13.85 14.02 -3.40
C ILE A 245 -13.34 15.47 -3.37
N SER A 246 -13.94 16.29 -2.51
CA SER A 246 -13.52 17.69 -2.32
C SER A 246 -12.23 17.76 -1.50
N GLN A 247 -11.23 18.47 -2.02
CA GLN A 247 -9.98 18.82 -1.30
C GLN A 247 -10.12 20.11 -0.48
#